data_AF-A0A5B7EZW6-F1
#
_entry.id   AF-A0A5B7EZW6-F1
#
_cell.length_a   1.000
_cell.length_b   1.000
_cell.length_c   1.000
_cell.angle_alpha   90.00
_cell.angle_beta   90.00
_cell.angle_gamma   90.00
#
_symmetry.space_group_name_H-M   'P 1'
#
loop_
_entity.id
_entity.type
_entity.pdbx_description
1 polymer ?
#
loop_
_entity_poly.entity_id
_entity_poly.type
_entity_poly.pdbx_seq_one_letter_code
_entity_poly.pdbx_strand_id
1 'polypeptide(L)'
;MIVSEYCIFCSCEAARTTVGTAAPAAILKATMPEADRHDTGENYMKMSLAKLEQEVPEFKWADYLSAFLDEDLSDDEPIVVYSMPYLKRLAKIMVSSDTRWAAVKKTTTTFTSILEKGEVTETHLTEYTSKLFLPRVLWNYVLWRLTLDMTQHLNRDYRARRHEFQKVLLGIQSDRNRWNLCIDWTNKRLGMAVGALFIKENFNPESKTRLKENTKQSVACYSTFDLNGTS
;
A
#
# COMPACT_ATOMS: atom_id res chain seq x y z
N MET A 1 9.03 -11.61 -3.17
CA MET A 1 8.53 -10.20 -3.17
C MET A 1 7.16 -10.08 -2.48
N ILE A 2 6.83 -8.96 -1.82
CA ILE A 2 5.55 -8.78 -1.09
C ILE A 2 4.65 -7.75 -1.79
N VAL A 3 3.43 -8.15 -2.13
CA VAL A 3 2.36 -7.24 -2.60
C VAL A 3 1.29 -7.16 -1.50
N SER A 4 1.15 -5.99 -0.86
CA SER A 4 0.20 -5.81 0.25
C SER A 4 -0.58 -4.49 0.20
N GLU A 5 -1.81 -4.53 0.73
CA GLU A 5 -2.73 -3.40 0.89
C GLU A 5 -2.39 -2.44 2.06
N TYR A 6 -1.36 -2.75 2.87
CA TYR A 6 -1.14 -2.10 4.18
C TYR A 6 -0.99 -0.55 4.16
N CYS A 7 -0.66 0.08 3.03
CA CYS A 7 -0.51 1.54 2.95
C CYS A 7 -1.83 2.34 2.78
N ILE A 8 -2.98 1.69 2.56
CA ILE A 8 -4.23 2.40 2.18
C ILE A 8 -5.13 2.71 3.40
N PHE A 9 -5.01 1.98 4.51
CA PHE A 9 -6.11 1.85 5.48
C PHE A 9 -6.28 2.95 6.52
N CYS A 10 -5.22 3.64 6.95
CA CYS A 10 -5.35 4.60 8.06
C CYS A 10 -6.17 5.88 7.71
N SER A 11 -6.65 6.03 6.47
CA SER A 11 -7.54 7.15 6.08
C SER A 11 -8.87 6.73 5.46
N CYS A 12 -9.17 5.43 5.33
CA CYS A 12 -10.37 4.98 4.60
C CYS A 12 -11.63 4.91 5.45
N GLU A 13 -11.54 4.61 6.75
CA GLU A 13 -12.73 4.52 7.63
C GLU A 13 -13.50 5.85 7.68
N ALA A 14 -12.79 6.97 7.60
CA ALA A 14 -13.38 8.31 7.60
C ALA A 14 -13.95 8.75 6.24
N ALA A 15 -13.47 8.19 5.12
CA ALA A 15 -13.87 8.64 3.78
C ALA A 15 -15.28 8.19 3.37
N ARG A 16 -16.02 7.46 4.21
CA ARG A 16 -17.40 7.00 3.93
C ARG A 16 -18.40 8.13 3.71
N THR A 17 -18.13 9.35 4.18
CA THR A 17 -19.18 10.38 4.33
C THR A 17 -19.04 11.64 3.49
N THR A 18 -17.95 11.90 2.75
CA THR A 18 -17.77 13.24 2.13
C THR A 18 -17.23 13.33 0.71
N VAL A 19 -16.71 12.25 0.09
CA VAL A 19 -16.20 12.33 -1.29
C VAL A 19 -17.13 11.61 -2.25
N GLY A 20 -18.04 12.36 -2.86
CA GLY A 20 -19.01 11.90 -3.88
C GLY A 20 -18.37 11.51 -5.22
N THR A 21 -17.29 10.73 -5.21
CA THR A 21 -16.70 10.16 -6.42
C THR A 21 -16.84 8.63 -6.38
N ALA A 22 -17.31 8.04 -7.47
CA ALA A 22 -17.72 6.63 -7.50
C ALA A 22 -16.57 5.62 -7.28
N ALA A 23 -15.32 5.99 -7.57
CA ALA A 23 -14.21 5.05 -7.48
C ALA A 23 -13.58 4.87 -6.10
N PRO A 24 -13.37 5.91 -5.26
CA PRO A 24 -13.01 5.67 -3.87
C PRO A 24 -13.98 4.72 -3.18
N ALA A 25 -15.29 4.85 -3.45
CA ALA A 25 -16.30 3.92 -2.94
C ALA A 25 -16.16 2.50 -3.52
N ALA A 26 -15.85 2.34 -4.81
CA ALA A 26 -15.63 1.04 -5.42
C ALA A 26 -14.35 0.34 -4.92
N ILE A 27 -13.27 1.10 -4.75
CA ILE A 27 -11.99 0.62 -4.18
C ILE A 27 -12.18 0.23 -2.71
N LEU A 28 -12.93 1.03 -1.96
CA LEU A 28 -13.22 0.76 -0.54
C LEU A 28 -14.19 -0.41 -0.33
N LYS A 29 -15.03 -0.74 -1.33
CA LYS A 29 -15.78 -2.00 -1.35
C LYS A 29 -14.92 -3.20 -1.76
N ALA A 30 -13.81 -2.95 -2.44
CA ALA A 30 -12.89 -4.01 -2.86
C ALA A 30 -11.95 -4.44 -1.72
N THR A 31 -11.67 -3.57 -0.76
CA THR A 31 -10.82 -3.84 0.41
C THR A 31 -11.47 -4.81 1.40
N MET A 32 -10.68 -5.72 1.99
CA MET A 32 -11.17 -6.65 3.01
C MET A 32 -11.44 -5.91 4.34
N PRO A 33 -12.48 -6.26 5.12
CA PRO A 33 -12.71 -5.70 6.46
C PRO A 33 -11.50 -5.91 7.39
N GLU A 34 -11.28 -5.00 8.35
CA GLU A 34 -10.14 -5.05 9.28
C GLU A 34 -10.05 -6.40 10.02
N ALA A 35 -11.20 -6.92 10.49
CA ALA A 35 -11.30 -8.17 11.24
C ALA A 35 -10.75 -9.38 10.49
N ASP A 36 -10.91 -9.41 9.16
CA ASP A 36 -10.49 -10.52 8.31
C ASP A 36 -9.01 -10.43 7.90
N ARG A 37 -8.31 -9.34 8.26
CA ARG A 37 -6.88 -9.13 7.92
C ARG A 37 -5.90 -9.68 8.95
N HIS A 38 -6.38 -10.11 10.11
CA HIS A 38 -5.52 -10.49 11.23
C HIS A 38 -4.96 -11.91 11.10
N ASP A 39 -5.56 -12.75 10.26
CA ASP A 39 -5.04 -14.07 9.98
C ASP A 39 -3.91 -13.99 8.93
N THR A 40 -2.67 -13.99 9.41
CA THR A 40 -1.48 -13.97 8.56
C THR A 40 -1.25 -15.29 7.82
N GLY A 41 -1.82 -16.41 8.28
CA GLY A 41 -1.65 -17.72 7.65
C GLY A 41 -2.53 -17.84 6.40
N GLU A 42 -3.81 -17.48 6.52
CA GLU A 42 -4.77 -17.59 5.42
C GLU A 42 -4.54 -16.56 4.30
N ASN A 43 -4.00 -15.39 4.66
CA ASN A 43 -3.74 -14.31 3.71
C ASN A 43 -2.37 -14.44 3.02
N TYR A 44 -1.45 -15.30 3.48
CA TYR A 44 -0.13 -15.47 2.88
C TYR A 44 -0.18 -16.38 1.65
N MET A 45 -0.48 -15.83 0.48
CA MET A 45 -0.54 -16.60 -0.76
C MET A 45 0.77 -16.50 -1.54
N LYS A 46 1.62 -17.53 -1.42
CA LYS A 46 2.85 -17.64 -2.22
C LYS A 46 2.54 -18.30 -3.59
N MET A 47 2.93 -17.65 -4.67
CA MET A 47 2.78 -18.13 -6.05
C MET A 47 3.92 -17.64 -6.94
N SER A 48 4.06 -18.18 -8.15
CA SER A 48 5.01 -17.64 -9.14
C SER A 48 4.44 -16.39 -9.83
N LEU A 49 5.32 -15.56 -10.41
CA LEU A 49 4.93 -14.43 -11.24
C LEU A 49 3.99 -14.86 -12.37
N ALA A 50 4.32 -15.94 -13.10
CA ALA A 50 3.46 -16.47 -14.15
C ALA A 50 2.05 -16.85 -13.65
N LYS A 51 1.94 -17.41 -12.44
CA LYS A 51 0.64 -17.74 -11.84
C LYS A 51 -0.15 -16.49 -11.45
N LEU A 52 0.53 -15.45 -10.96
CA LEU A 52 -0.11 -14.17 -10.67
C LEU A 52 -0.68 -13.51 -11.94
N GLU A 53 0.08 -13.56 -13.04
CA GLU A 53 -0.39 -13.05 -14.34
C GLU A 53 -1.60 -13.82 -14.87
N GLN A 54 -1.68 -15.14 -14.61
CA GLN A 54 -2.86 -15.93 -14.97
C GLN A 54 -4.10 -15.59 -14.12
N GLU A 55 -3.91 -15.31 -12.83
CA GLU A 55 -5.00 -15.00 -11.90
C GLU A 55 -5.54 -13.56 -12.09
N VAL A 56 -4.68 -12.64 -12.52
CA VAL A 56 -5.00 -11.23 -12.76
C VAL A 56 -4.34 -10.77 -14.07
N PRO A 57 -4.85 -11.22 -15.23
CA PRO A 57 -4.26 -10.94 -16.55
C PRO A 57 -4.50 -9.50 -17.02
N GLU A 58 -5.38 -8.76 -16.36
CA GLU A 58 -5.67 -7.37 -16.72
C GLU A 58 -4.55 -6.41 -16.36
N PHE A 59 -3.54 -6.86 -15.59
CA PHE A 59 -2.43 -6.05 -15.12
C PHE A 59 -1.09 -6.65 -15.56
N LYS A 60 -0.18 -5.81 -16.06
CA LYS A 60 1.15 -6.22 -16.50
C LYS A 60 2.12 -6.23 -15.33
N TRP A 61 2.21 -7.36 -14.64
CA TRP A 61 2.97 -7.48 -13.41
C TRP A 61 4.48 -7.39 -13.63
N ALA A 62 5.02 -8.03 -14.67
CA ALA A 62 6.46 -7.95 -14.99
C ALA A 62 6.91 -6.50 -15.23
N ASP A 63 6.23 -5.76 -16.11
CA ASP A 63 6.51 -4.34 -16.42
C ASP A 63 6.40 -3.45 -15.17
N TYR A 64 5.39 -3.70 -14.33
CA TYR A 64 5.21 -2.93 -13.09
C TYR A 64 6.34 -3.19 -12.12
N LEU A 65 6.71 -4.45 -11.89
CA LEU A 65 7.71 -4.80 -10.89
C LEU A 65 9.12 -4.42 -11.34
N SER A 66 9.48 -4.57 -12.62
CA SER A 66 10.76 -4.11 -13.17
C SER A 66 10.91 -2.58 -13.20
N ALA A 67 9.81 -1.83 -13.17
CA ALA A 67 9.88 -0.37 -13.03
C ALA A 67 10.31 0.08 -11.62
N PHE A 68 10.11 -0.76 -10.59
CA PHE A 68 10.51 -0.46 -9.20
C PHE A 68 11.72 -1.25 -8.74
N LEU A 69 11.96 -2.40 -9.34
CA LEU A 69 13.09 -3.27 -9.06
C LEU A 69 14.01 -3.18 -10.25
N ASP A 70 15.22 -2.68 -10.03
CA ASP A 70 16.26 -2.54 -11.04
C ASP A 70 16.86 -3.93 -11.41
N GLU A 71 16.01 -4.93 -11.60
CA GLU A 71 16.35 -6.34 -11.84
C GLU A 71 15.36 -6.99 -12.82
N ASP A 72 15.89 -7.88 -13.66
CA ASP A 72 15.10 -8.71 -14.57
C ASP A 72 14.45 -9.85 -13.77
N LEU A 73 13.11 -9.86 -13.74
CA LEU A 73 12.34 -10.85 -12.99
C LEU A 73 12.04 -12.07 -13.86
N SER A 74 12.29 -13.27 -13.32
CA SER A 74 11.95 -14.53 -13.96
C SER A 74 10.48 -14.91 -13.73
N ASP A 75 9.89 -15.68 -14.66
CA ASP A 75 8.50 -16.13 -14.61
C ASP A 75 8.19 -17.02 -13.38
N ASP A 76 9.20 -17.71 -12.86
CA ASP A 76 9.13 -18.57 -11.66
C ASP A 76 9.38 -17.82 -10.34
N GLU A 77 9.62 -16.50 -10.39
CA GLU A 77 9.91 -15.69 -9.22
C GLU A 77 8.80 -15.80 -8.17
N PRO A 78 9.11 -16.18 -6.92
CA PRO A 78 8.12 -16.33 -5.86
C PRO A 78 7.59 -14.98 -5.34
N ILE A 79 6.31 -14.75 -5.55
CA ILE A 79 5.57 -13.59 -5.08
C ILE A 79 4.60 -14.01 -3.97
N VAL A 80 4.61 -13.22 -2.89
CA VAL A 80 3.64 -13.33 -1.79
C VAL A 80 2.60 -12.26 -1.97
N VAL A 81 1.36 -12.69 -2.12
CA VAL A 81 0.18 -11.82 -2.23
C VAL A 81 -0.64 -11.94 -0.97
N TYR A 82 -0.89 -10.81 -0.31
CA TYR A 82 -1.66 -10.77 0.93
C TYR A 82 -3.18 -10.72 0.75
N SER A 83 -3.64 -10.43 -0.47
CA SER A 83 -5.08 -10.29 -0.76
C SER A 83 -5.38 -10.46 -2.24
N MET A 84 -5.51 -11.72 -2.65
CA MET A 84 -5.98 -12.04 -4.00
C MET A 84 -7.39 -11.51 -4.32
N PRO A 85 -8.37 -11.55 -3.39
CA PRO A 85 -9.72 -11.05 -3.67
C PRO A 85 -9.75 -9.55 -4.02
N TYR A 86 -8.93 -8.74 -3.36
CA TYR A 86 -8.80 -7.32 -3.67
C TYR A 86 -8.16 -7.09 -5.03
N LEU A 87 -7.04 -7.76 -5.34
CA LEU A 87 -6.36 -7.60 -6.63
C LEU A 87 -7.29 -7.92 -7.80
N LYS A 88 -8.05 -9.01 -7.69
CA LYS A 88 -9.07 -9.39 -8.69
C LYS A 88 -10.18 -8.34 -8.82
N ARG A 89 -10.66 -7.75 -7.71
CA ARG A 89 -11.67 -6.69 -7.75
C ARG A 89 -11.10 -5.39 -8.32
N LEU A 90 -9.88 -5.02 -7.95
CA LEU A 90 -9.20 -3.83 -8.45
C LEU A 90 -8.97 -3.94 -9.96
N ALA A 91 -8.53 -5.10 -10.45
CA ALA A 91 -8.39 -5.38 -11.88
C ALA A 91 -9.70 -5.19 -12.65
N LYS A 92 -10.81 -5.70 -12.11
CA LYS A 92 -12.14 -5.47 -12.68
C LYS A 92 -12.56 -4.00 -12.67
N ILE A 93 -12.21 -3.25 -11.62
CA ILE A 93 -12.47 -1.80 -11.55
C ILE A 93 -11.61 -1.05 -12.58
N MET A 94 -10.34 -1.42 -12.74
CA MET A 94 -9.44 -0.85 -13.75
C MET A 94 -10.01 -1.02 -15.16
N VAL A 95 -10.56 -2.18 -15.49
CA VAL A 95 -11.14 -2.45 -16.81
C VAL A 95 -12.50 -1.77 -17.02
N SER A 96 -13.34 -1.71 -15.99
CA SER A 96 -14.71 -1.19 -16.10
C SER A 96 -14.84 0.33 -15.99
N SER A 97 -13.87 1.00 -15.35
CA SER A 97 -13.95 2.44 -15.08
C SER A 97 -13.54 3.34 -16.25
N ASP A 98 -13.10 2.77 -17.38
CA ASP A 98 -12.74 3.57 -18.55
C ASP A 98 -13.37 3.04 -19.84
N THR A 99 -14.40 3.73 -20.32
CA THR A 99 -14.95 3.54 -21.67
C THR A 99 -13.91 3.81 -22.77
N ARG A 100 -12.82 4.54 -22.46
CA ARG A 100 -11.68 4.74 -23.36
C ARG A 100 -10.73 3.55 -23.41
N TRP A 101 -10.61 2.75 -22.35
CA TRP A 101 -9.73 1.57 -22.31
C TRP A 101 -10.17 0.50 -23.33
N ALA A 102 -11.47 0.37 -23.57
CA ALA A 102 -12.00 -0.48 -24.63
C ALA A 102 -11.55 -0.02 -26.04
N ALA A 103 -11.42 1.29 -26.27
CA ALA A 103 -10.87 1.85 -27.50
C ALA A 103 -9.34 1.67 -27.58
N VAL A 104 -8.63 1.78 -26.45
CA VAL A 104 -7.17 1.55 -26.35
C VAL A 104 -6.80 0.09 -26.67
N LYS A 105 -7.55 -0.90 -26.15
CA LYS A 105 -7.32 -2.33 -26.48
C LYS A 105 -7.42 -2.59 -27.98
N LYS A 106 -8.46 -2.05 -28.64
CA LYS A 106 -8.68 -2.20 -30.09
C LYS A 106 -7.52 -1.62 -30.91
N THR A 107 -7.00 -0.47 -30.48
CA THR A 107 -5.89 0.22 -31.15
C THR A 107 -4.55 -0.51 -30.91
N THR A 108 -4.35 -1.08 -29.72
CA THR A 108 -3.14 -1.83 -29.36
C THR A 108 -2.99 -3.12 -30.19
N THR A 109 -4.09 -3.85 -30.44
CA THR A 109 -4.08 -5.05 -31.30
C THR A 109 -3.69 -4.72 -32.75
N THR A 110 -4.19 -3.60 -33.28
CA THR A 110 -3.80 -3.11 -34.61
C THR A 110 -2.34 -2.65 -34.62
N PHE A 111 -1.86 -2.01 -33.56
CA PHE A 111 -0.48 -1.57 -33.43
C PHE A 111 0.53 -2.73 -33.41
N THR A 112 0.25 -3.81 -32.68
CA THR A 112 1.08 -5.03 -32.73
C THR A 112 1.18 -5.62 -34.13
N SER A 113 0.12 -5.56 -34.93
CA SER A 113 0.15 -6.00 -36.35
C SER A 113 0.92 -5.04 -37.28
N ILE A 114 1.19 -3.80 -36.84
CA ILE A 114 2.00 -2.80 -37.55
C ILE A 114 3.48 -2.94 -37.15
N LEU A 115 3.76 -3.27 -35.88
CA LEU A 115 5.13 -3.58 -35.40
C LEU A 115 5.73 -4.81 -36.10
N GLU A 116 4.91 -5.84 -36.36
CA GLU A 116 5.32 -6.98 -37.22
C GLU A 116 5.70 -6.56 -38.64
N LYS A 117 5.31 -5.35 -39.08
CA LYS A 117 5.57 -4.78 -40.41
C LYS A 117 6.65 -3.69 -40.43
N GLY A 118 7.23 -3.32 -39.27
CA GLY A 118 8.48 -2.55 -39.21
C GLY A 118 8.41 -1.05 -39.50
N GLU A 119 7.27 -0.38 -39.33
CA GLU A 119 7.17 1.10 -39.39
C GLU A 119 6.87 1.70 -38.00
N VAL A 120 7.81 2.47 -37.42
CA VAL A 120 7.60 3.20 -36.16
C VAL A 120 7.95 4.67 -36.36
N THR A 121 6.98 5.57 -36.12
CA THR A 121 7.13 7.03 -36.28
C THR A 121 6.89 7.77 -34.96
N GLU A 122 7.31 9.05 -34.85
CA GLU A 122 7.32 9.87 -33.62
C GLU A 122 5.93 10.05 -32.95
N THR A 123 4.86 9.89 -33.72
CA THR A 123 3.46 9.84 -33.23
C THR A 123 3.19 8.63 -32.32
N HIS A 124 3.96 7.54 -32.43
CA HIS A 124 3.84 6.34 -31.60
C HIS A 124 4.30 6.58 -30.15
N LEU A 125 5.18 7.56 -29.89
CA LEU A 125 5.65 7.93 -28.55
C LEU A 125 4.56 8.68 -27.75
N THR A 126 3.74 9.50 -28.42
CA THR A 126 2.53 10.10 -27.83
C THR A 126 1.45 9.06 -27.50
N GLU A 127 1.39 7.94 -28.22
CA GLU A 127 0.50 6.82 -27.89
C GLU A 127 1.02 6.03 -26.67
N TYR A 128 2.34 5.85 -26.53
CA TYR A 128 2.97 5.22 -25.36
C TYR A 128 2.77 6.00 -24.06
N THR A 129 2.88 7.33 -24.10
CA THR A 129 2.58 8.19 -22.95
C THR A 129 1.10 8.16 -22.57
N SER A 130 0.20 7.83 -23.50
CA SER A 130 -1.22 7.55 -23.23
C SER A 130 -1.49 6.13 -22.69
N LYS A 131 -0.63 5.15 -23.01
CA LYS A 131 -0.70 3.75 -22.54
C LYS A 131 -0.31 3.57 -21.06
N LEU A 132 0.44 4.50 -20.49
CA LEU A 132 0.83 4.48 -19.07
C LEU A 132 -0.19 5.16 -18.14
N PHE A 133 -1.27 5.72 -18.70
CA PHE A 133 -2.27 6.38 -17.87
C PHE A 133 -3.28 5.36 -17.34
N LEU A 134 -3.23 5.07 -16.03
CA LEU A 134 -4.36 4.49 -15.30
C LEU A 134 -5.67 5.22 -15.71
N PRO A 135 -6.86 4.60 -15.58
CA PRO A 135 -8.11 5.30 -15.78
C PRO A 135 -8.11 6.65 -15.05
N ARG A 136 -8.62 7.73 -15.67
CA ARG A 136 -8.61 9.11 -15.09
C ARG A 136 -9.03 9.11 -13.62
N VAL A 137 -9.98 8.25 -13.30
CA VAL A 137 -10.55 8.10 -11.97
C VAL A 137 -9.53 7.53 -10.97
N LEU A 138 -8.72 6.55 -11.37
CA LEU A 138 -7.62 6.02 -10.57
C LEU A 138 -6.48 7.02 -10.44
N TRP A 139 -6.15 7.78 -11.50
CA TRP A 139 -5.20 8.89 -11.38
C TRP A 139 -5.65 9.95 -10.40
N ASN A 140 -6.92 10.37 -10.46
CA ASN A 140 -7.47 11.32 -9.50
C ASN A 140 -7.36 10.77 -8.07
N TYR A 141 -7.60 9.48 -7.87
CA TYR A 141 -7.42 8.83 -6.57
C TYR A 141 -5.96 8.82 -6.12
N VAL A 142 -5.02 8.40 -6.97
CA VAL A 142 -3.57 8.37 -6.67
C VAL A 142 -3.05 9.78 -6.38
N LEU A 143 -3.39 10.76 -7.23
CA LEU A 143 -3.05 12.18 -7.03
C LEU A 143 -3.64 12.70 -5.73
N TRP A 144 -4.87 12.35 -5.40
CA TRP A 144 -5.48 12.74 -4.13
C TRP A 144 -4.75 12.13 -2.93
N ARG A 145 -4.39 10.84 -2.98
CA ARG A 145 -3.61 10.18 -1.92
C ARG A 145 -2.24 10.83 -1.75
N LEU A 146 -1.55 11.12 -2.85
CA LEU A 146 -0.27 11.82 -2.85
C LEU A 146 -0.41 13.25 -2.31
N THR A 147 -1.43 13.99 -2.76
CA THR A 147 -1.70 15.36 -2.31
C THR A 147 -1.96 15.37 -0.80
N LEU A 148 -2.78 14.44 -0.30
CA LEU A 148 -2.96 14.28 1.12
C LEU A 148 -1.63 14.00 1.81
N ASP A 149 -0.82 13.04 1.38
CA ASP A 149 0.45 12.78 2.09
C ASP A 149 1.42 13.98 2.05
N MET A 150 1.50 14.70 0.93
CA MET A 150 2.41 15.84 0.78
C MET A 150 1.98 17.09 1.56
N THR A 151 0.67 17.35 1.69
CA THR A 151 0.14 18.58 2.32
C THR A 151 0.63 18.81 3.75
N GLN A 152 1.00 17.76 4.48
CA GLN A 152 1.55 17.88 5.85
C GLN A 152 2.96 18.49 5.89
N HIS A 153 3.66 18.53 4.75
CA HIS A 153 5.01 19.08 4.62
C HIS A 153 5.05 20.45 3.92
N LEU A 154 3.90 20.95 3.48
CA LEU A 154 3.79 22.25 2.80
C LEU A 154 3.64 23.40 3.81
N ASN A 155 3.45 24.62 3.28
CA ASN A 155 3.28 25.84 4.06
C ASN A 155 2.07 25.76 5.01
N ARG A 156 1.92 26.77 5.87
CA ARG A 156 0.85 26.83 6.88
C ARG A 156 -0.55 26.77 6.26
N ASP A 157 -0.75 27.37 5.08
CA ASP A 157 -2.07 27.46 4.46
C ASP A 157 -2.56 26.09 3.98
N TYR A 158 -1.70 25.32 3.30
CA TYR A 158 -2.03 23.94 2.90
C TYR A 158 -2.27 23.03 4.10
N ARG A 159 -1.47 23.18 5.17
CA ARG A 159 -1.67 22.40 6.41
C ARG A 159 -2.97 22.75 7.11
N ALA A 160 -3.36 24.03 7.14
CA ALA A 160 -4.65 24.45 7.68
C ALA A 160 -5.82 23.82 6.92
N ARG A 161 -5.76 23.78 5.57
CA ARG A 161 -6.79 23.09 4.76
C ARG A 161 -6.87 21.59 5.05
N ARG A 162 -5.73 20.93 5.21
CA ARG A 162 -5.68 19.52 5.64
C ARG A 162 -6.30 19.33 7.02
N HIS A 163 -6.01 20.23 7.96
CA HIS A 163 -6.55 20.15 9.32
C HIS A 163 -8.07 20.27 9.33
N GLU A 164 -8.64 21.23 8.58
CA GLU A 164 -10.10 21.35 8.42
C GLU A 164 -10.72 20.06 7.86
N PHE A 165 -10.08 19.45 6.86
CA PHE A 165 -10.52 18.17 6.32
C PHE A 165 -10.46 17.04 7.37
N GLN A 166 -9.36 16.94 8.12
CA GLN A 166 -9.20 15.96 9.20
C GLN A 166 -10.15 16.19 10.38
N LYS A 167 -10.54 17.44 10.66
CA LYS A 167 -11.53 17.77 11.68
C LYS A 167 -12.89 17.18 11.35
N VAL A 168 -13.32 17.28 10.09
CA VAL A 168 -14.59 16.68 9.62
C VAL A 168 -14.50 15.15 9.59
N LEU A 169 -13.39 14.62 9.09
CA LEU A 169 -13.22 13.18 8.89
C LEU A 169 -12.99 12.39 10.18
N LEU A 170 -12.10 12.90 11.05
CA LEU A 170 -11.55 12.17 12.18
C LEU A 170 -11.91 12.83 13.52
N GLY A 171 -12.66 13.95 13.51
CA GLY A 171 -13.03 14.68 14.72
C GLY A 171 -11.85 15.38 15.42
N ILE A 172 -10.71 15.54 14.75
CA ILE A 172 -9.50 16.13 15.35
C ILE A 172 -9.71 17.63 15.57
N GLN A 173 -9.74 18.06 16.84
CA GLN A 173 -10.06 19.44 17.22
C GLN A 173 -8.89 20.42 17.16
N SER A 174 -7.65 19.93 17.25
CA SER A 174 -6.45 20.76 17.28
C SER A 174 -5.31 20.13 16.51
N ASP A 175 -4.56 20.94 15.75
CA ASP A 175 -3.34 20.48 15.09
C ASP A 175 -2.25 20.15 16.12
N ARG A 176 -1.39 19.18 15.81
CA ARG A 176 -0.26 18.83 16.67
C ARG A 176 0.79 19.93 16.63
N ASN A 177 1.41 20.21 17.77
CA ASN A 177 2.55 21.13 17.83
C ASN A 177 3.66 20.67 16.86
N ARG A 178 4.32 21.64 16.18
CA ARG A 178 5.34 21.33 15.16
C ARG A 178 6.47 20.46 15.69
N TRP A 179 6.91 20.70 16.92
CA TRP A 179 8.00 19.93 17.52
C TRP A 179 7.62 18.45 17.74
N ASN A 180 6.37 18.18 18.15
CA ASN A 180 5.85 16.81 18.27
C ASN A 180 5.85 16.11 16.92
N LEU A 181 5.40 16.80 15.86
CA LEU A 181 5.48 16.27 14.50
C LEU A 181 6.94 15.95 14.13
N CYS A 182 7.87 16.86 14.39
CA CYS A 182 9.29 16.64 14.10
C CYS A 182 9.87 15.41 14.83
N ILE A 183 9.46 15.17 16.08
CA ILE A 183 9.85 13.96 16.82
C ILE A 183 9.24 12.72 16.16
N ASP A 184 7.94 12.72 15.84
CA ASP A 184 7.26 11.61 15.20
C ASP A 184 7.95 11.24 13.86
N TRP A 185 8.28 12.23 13.03
CA TRP A 185 8.98 12.03 11.76
C TRP A 185 10.39 11.45 11.95
N THR A 186 11.15 12.01 12.89
CA THR A 186 12.51 11.55 13.19
C THR A 186 12.47 10.12 13.72
N ASN A 187 11.58 9.80 14.65
CA ASN A 187 11.42 8.44 15.15
C ASN A 187 10.98 7.46 14.07
N LYS A 188 10.11 7.88 13.13
CA LYS A 188 9.62 7.01 12.06
C LYS A 188 10.72 6.66 11.05
N ARG A 189 11.67 7.56 10.80
CA ARG A 189 12.78 7.34 9.84
C ARG A 189 14.06 6.84 10.49
N LEU A 190 14.33 7.27 11.72
CA LEU A 190 15.60 7.08 12.44
C LEU A 190 15.39 6.49 13.84
N GLY A 191 14.31 5.73 14.04
CA GLY A 191 13.90 5.24 15.36
C GLY A 191 14.97 4.44 16.10
N MET A 192 15.80 3.67 15.38
CA MET A 192 16.92 2.95 15.98
C MET A 192 17.99 3.91 16.52
N ALA A 193 18.33 4.95 15.76
CA ALA A 193 19.33 5.94 16.16
C ALA A 193 18.81 6.80 17.33
N VAL A 194 17.58 7.29 17.25
CA VAL A 194 16.93 8.05 18.35
C VAL A 194 16.79 7.18 19.60
N GLY A 195 16.41 5.91 19.43
CA GLY A 195 16.31 4.95 20.53
C GLY A 195 17.64 4.68 21.22
N ALA A 196 18.73 4.56 20.45
CA ALA A 196 20.07 4.38 21.01
C ALA A 196 20.52 5.59 21.85
N LEU A 197 20.26 6.81 21.38
CA LEU A 197 20.50 8.05 22.14
C LEU A 197 19.66 8.08 23.42
N PHE A 198 18.36 7.78 23.30
CA PHE A 198 17.44 7.77 24.43
C PHE A 198 17.88 6.77 25.52
N ILE A 199 18.29 5.56 25.13
CA ILE A 199 18.79 4.53 26.04
C ILE A 199 20.06 5.00 26.77
N LYS A 200 20.99 5.64 26.05
CA LYS A 200 22.24 6.12 26.64
C LYS A 200 22.00 7.12 27.78
N GLU A 201 20.98 7.95 27.66
CA GLU A 201 20.72 9.04 28.61
C GLU A 201 19.69 8.68 29.71
N ASN A 202 18.72 7.81 29.39
CA ASN A 202 17.54 7.63 30.25
C ASN A 202 17.34 6.19 30.75
N PHE A 203 18.12 5.21 30.29
CA PHE A 203 17.86 3.80 30.61
C PHE A 203 18.75 3.27 31.74
N ASN A 204 18.12 2.77 32.81
CA ASN A 204 18.81 2.07 33.90
C ASN A 204 19.12 0.60 33.51
N PRO A 205 20.39 0.15 33.50
CA PRO A 205 20.75 -1.23 33.17
C PRO A 205 20.12 -2.28 34.08
N GLU A 206 19.81 -1.94 35.34
CA GLU A 206 19.17 -2.86 36.29
C GLU A 206 17.76 -3.27 35.85
N SER A 207 17.02 -2.35 35.20
CA SER A 207 15.70 -2.63 34.64
C SER A 207 15.74 -3.72 33.57
N LYS A 208 16.82 -3.81 32.79
CA LYS A 208 17.00 -4.86 31.77
C LYS A 208 17.19 -6.23 32.41
N THR A 209 17.94 -6.32 33.50
CA THR A 209 18.18 -7.59 34.20
C THR A 209 16.89 -8.12 34.82
N ARG A 210 16.14 -7.25 35.48
CA ARG A 210 14.83 -7.59 36.06
C ARG A 210 13.79 -8.00 35.01
N LEU A 211 13.72 -7.28 33.87
CA LEU A 211 12.86 -7.67 32.76
C LEU A 211 13.23 -9.05 32.19
N LYS A 212 14.52 -9.33 32.00
CA LYS A 212 14.97 -10.64 31.52
C LYS A 212 14.55 -11.77 32.47
N GLU A 213 14.65 -11.54 33.77
CA GLU A 213 14.24 -12.53 34.76
C GLU A 213 12.72 -12.76 34.72
N ASN A 214 11.93 -11.69 34.69
CA ASN A 214 10.47 -11.77 34.57
C ASN A 214 10.04 -12.49 33.28
N THR A 215 10.70 -12.23 32.15
CA THR A 215 10.41 -12.91 30.88
C THR A 215 10.77 -14.40 30.97
N LYS A 216 11.92 -14.76 31.56
CA LYS A 216 12.29 -16.17 31.77
C LYS A 216 11.26 -16.90 32.63
N GLN A 217 10.82 -16.28 33.72
CA GLN A 217 9.79 -16.85 34.59
C GLN A 217 8.46 -17.02 33.86
N SER A 218 8.08 -16.03 33.05
CA SER A 218 6.86 -16.11 32.23
C SER A 218 6.93 -17.26 31.24
N VAL A 219 8.04 -17.38 30.49
CA VAL A 219 8.25 -18.49 29.54
C VAL A 219 8.24 -19.84 30.27
N ALA A 220 8.91 -19.95 31.41
CA ALA A 220 8.90 -21.16 32.21
C ALA A 220 7.47 -21.54 32.67
N CYS A 221 6.69 -20.56 33.12
CA CYS A 221 5.29 -20.76 33.52
C CYS A 221 4.45 -21.30 32.36
N TYR A 222 4.57 -20.72 31.16
CA TYR A 222 3.86 -21.20 29.97
C TYR A 222 4.30 -22.63 29.58
N SER A 223 5.60 -22.91 29.58
CA SER A 223 6.10 -24.26 29.26
C SER A 223 5.66 -25.32 30.28
N THR A 224 5.56 -24.97 31.56
CA THR A 224 5.02 -25.90 32.58
C THR A 224 3.51 -26.09 32.47
N PHE A 225 2.78 -25.09 31.96
CA PHE A 225 1.34 -25.18 31.73
C PHE A 225 1.02 -26.10 30.54
N ASP A 226 1.75 -25.97 29.43
CA ASP A 226 1.60 -26.86 28.26
C ASP A 226 1.92 -28.32 28.56
N LEU A 227 2.85 -28.60 29.49
CA LEU A 227 3.18 -29.96 29.93
C LEU A 227 2.13 -30.59 30.87
N ASN A 228 1.34 -29.78 31.56
CA ASN A 228 0.33 -30.25 32.52
C ASN A 228 -1.12 -30.10 31.99
N GLY A 229 -1.30 -29.51 30.80
CA GLY A 229 -2.59 -29.18 30.20
C GLY A 229 -3.08 -30.10 29.08
N THR A 230 -2.35 -31.16 28.73
CA THR A 230 -2.89 -32.23 27.87
C THR A 230 -3.62 -33.27 28.70
N SER A 231 -4.88 -32.99 29.02
CA SER A 231 -5.91 -33.97 29.40
C SER A 231 -7.11 -33.80 28.50
#